data_AF-A0A1B1DU27-F1
#
_entry.id   AF-A0A1B1DU27-F1
#
_cell.length_a   1.000
_cell.length_b   1.000
_cell.length_c   1.000
_cell.angle_alpha   90.00
_cell.angle_beta   90.00
_cell.angle_gamma   90.00
#
_symmetry.space_group_name_H-M   'P 1'
#
loop_
_entity.id
_entity.type
_entity.pdbx_description
1 polymer ?
#
loop_
_entity_poly.entity_id
_entity_poly.type
_entity_poly.pdbx_seq_one_letter_code
_entity_poly.pdbx_strand_id
1 'polypeptide(L)'
;MRKVFYSLLVSIYICLYMYSPVYALYLKEIELGNYYICNLNDYPREYCVVDYDPNKIIKFLCPIVHNEGEHMETYNSSYCFRYKGIKDRLIISNNEEPIYTTLPGIILENQILYNRYNLGIYIMPFKLEADMSIVCVCDTKKEYKGITPYIKINIKKSNNVLGVGSTDEHIKGCDFGNNQGEHQFLTSPQLHDEHSVCEIEANPGDIVGINCINYNEDDAQNDDVTLEPSNCFSTVSFSLYTLSFVKMNINNIFPGAKYYPESSAFSKDPNFKKFSTTSYLWIPPKVTQEFLFFCSCVYPQGEGIAVYHVKSGAPTV
;
A
#
# COMPACT_ATOMS: atom_id res chain seq x y z
N MET A 1 51.51 -27.96 -31.86
CA MET A 1 51.31 -27.40 -30.50
C MET A 1 50.30 -26.26 -30.44
N ARG A 2 50.32 -25.25 -31.34
CA ARG A 2 49.38 -24.10 -31.32
C ARG A 2 47.88 -24.46 -31.30
N LYS A 3 47.44 -25.43 -32.13
CA LYS A 3 46.02 -25.82 -32.25
C LYS A 3 45.44 -26.47 -30.98
N VAL A 4 46.25 -27.20 -30.23
CA VAL A 4 45.83 -27.86 -28.97
C VAL A 4 45.62 -26.81 -27.89
N PHE A 5 46.46 -25.77 -27.86
CA PHE A 5 46.37 -24.68 -26.90
C PHE A 5 45.09 -23.83 -27.08
N TYR A 6 44.70 -23.56 -28.34
CA TYR A 6 43.45 -22.86 -28.63
C TYR A 6 42.21 -23.69 -28.27
N SER A 7 42.24 -25.01 -28.52
CA SER A 7 41.13 -25.89 -28.12
C SER A 7 40.95 -25.90 -26.60
N LEU A 8 42.06 -25.91 -25.84
CA LEU A 8 42.04 -25.94 -24.38
C LEU A 8 41.55 -24.60 -23.80
N LEU A 9 41.97 -23.47 -24.39
CA LEU A 9 41.47 -22.15 -24.02
C LEU A 9 39.97 -21.99 -24.29
N VAL A 10 39.47 -22.50 -25.41
CA VAL A 10 38.03 -22.48 -25.73
C VAL A 10 37.24 -23.35 -24.76
N SER A 11 37.74 -24.54 -24.42
CA SER A 11 37.09 -25.41 -23.43
C SER A 11 37.09 -24.82 -22.02
N ILE A 12 38.17 -24.15 -21.61
CA ILE A 12 38.23 -23.40 -20.34
C ILE A 12 37.24 -22.23 -20.36
N TYR A 13 37.16 -21.50 -21.47
CA TYR A 13 36.23 -20.36 -21.59
C TYR A 13 34.76 -20.81 -21.53
N ILE A 14 34.41 -21.90 -22.22
CA ILE A 14 33.06 -22.49 -22.15
C ILE A 14 32.78 -23.02 -20.74
N CYS A 15 33.75 -23.68 -20.07
CA CYS A 15 33.58 -24.09 -18.68
C CYS A 15 33.40 -22.89 -17.74
N LEU A 16 34.15 -21.81 -17.91
CA LEU A 16 34.00 -20.60 -17.09
C LEU A 16 32.67 -19.88 -17.34
N TYR A 17 32.10 -19.97 -18.55
CA TYR A 17 30.78 -19.39 -18.86
C TYR A 17 29.62 -20.29 -18.41
N MET A 18 29.77 -21.61 -18.49
CA MET A 18 28.76 -22.60 -18.08
C MET A 18 28.78 -22.87 -16.57
N TYR A 19 29.94 -22.70 -15.92
CA TYR A 19 30.17 -22.93 -14.48
C TYR A 19 30.61 -21.68 -13.72
N SER A 20 30.55 -20.49 -14.32
CA SER A 20 30.29 -19.32 -13.48
C SER A 20 28.83 -19.45 -13.08
N PRO A 21 28.49 -19.89 -11.86
CA PRO A 21 27.20 -19.47 -11.35
C PRO A 21 27.23 -17.96 -11.50
N VAL A 22 26.29 -17.40 -12.25
CA VAL A 22 25.88 -16.04 -11.97
C VAL A 22 25.60 -16.10 -10.48
N TYR A 23 26.53 -15.61 -9.66
CA TYR A 23 26.33 -15.51 -8.24
C TYR A 23 25.16 -14.56 -8.16
N ALA A 24 23.96 -15.13 -8.08
CA ALA A 24 22.75 -14.41 -7.79
C ALA A 24 23.08 -13.76 -6.47
N LEU A 25 23.35 -12.46 -6.53
CA LEU A 25 23.63 -11.66 -5.35
C LEU A 25 22.53 -12.02 -4.35
N TYR A 26 22.93 -12.30 -3.12
CA TYR A 26 22.02 -12.55 -2.03
C TYR A 26 21.16 -11.28 -1.89
N LEU A 27 19.94 -11.31 -2.42
CA LEU A 27 19.06 -10.15 -2.59
C LEU A 27 17.79 -10.34 -1.76
N LYS A 28 17.96 -10.51 -0.44
CA LYS A 28 16.83 -10.53 0.51
C LYS A 28 16.09 -9.20 0.52
N GLU A 29 16.85 -8.11 0.50
CA GLU A 29 16.36 -6.74 0.53
C GLU A 29 16.77 -6.08 -0.79
N ILE A 30 15.80 -5.54 -1.51
CA ILE A 30 16.03 -4.92 -2.82
C ILE A 30 15.33 -3.57 -2.85
N GLU A 31 16.08 -2.53 -3.17
CA GLU A 31 15.51 -1.23 -3.47
C GLU A 31 15.49 -1.02 -4.99
N LEU A 32 14.30 -0.84 -5.57
CA LEU A 32 14.11 -0.64 -7.01
C LEU A 32 13.17 0.55 -7.23
N GLY A 33 13.70 1.68 -7.68
CA GLY A 33 12.92 2.89 -7.89
C GLY A 33 12.20 3.31 -6.60
N ASN A 34 10.86 3.32 -6.64
CA ASN A 34 10.02 3.68 -5.49
C ASN A 34 9.61 2.47 -4.65
N TYR A 35 10.27 1.32 -4.79
CA TYR A 35 9.95 0.10 -4.03
C TYR A 35 11.08 -0.30 -3.10
N TYR A 36 10.69 -0.72 -1.90
CA TYR A 36 11.47 -1.59 -1.03
C TYR A 36 10.86 -2.98 -1.07
N ILE A 37 11.64 -3.99 -1.47
CA ILE A 37 11.19 -5.38 -1.60
C ILE A 37 11.91 -6.23 -0.57
N CYS A 38 11.15 -6.85 0.33
CA CYS A 38 11.62 -7.87 1.25
C CYS A 38 11.21 -9.25 0.74
N ASN A 39 12.18 -10.07 0.34
CA ASN A 39 11.97 -11.38 -0.25
C ASN A 39 12.24 -12.51 0.75
N LEU A 40 11.27 -12.83 1.62
CA LEU A 40 11.41 -13.93 2.57
C LEU A 40 10.97 -15.29 2.00
N ASN A 41 10.43 -15.33 0.78
CA ASN A 41 10.22 -16.61 0.08
C ASN A 41 11.55 -17.36 -0.14
N ASP A 42 12.58 -16.64 -0.56
CA ASP A 42 13.90 -17.23 -0.83
C ASP A 42 14.75 -17.34 0.46
N TYR A 43 14.37 -16.59 1.50
CA TYR A 43 15.03 -16.57 2.81
C TYR A 43 14.04 -16.81 3.97
N PRO A 44 13.37 -17.98 4.03
CA PRO A 44 12.21 -18.25 4.89
C PRO A 44 12.56 -18.51 6.37
N ARG A 45 13.75 -18.09 6.81
CA ARG A 45 14.21 -18.14 8.22
C ARG A 45 14.74 -16.79 8.69
N GLU A 46 14.65 -15.77 7.85
CA GLU A 46 15.20 -14.46 8.09
C GLU A 46 14.12 -13.43 8.35
N TYR A 47 14.57 -12.20 8.58
CA TYR A 47 13.73 -11.03 8.73
C TYR A 47 14.31 -9.87 7.92
N CYS A 48 13.46 -8.90 7.62
CA CYS A 48 13.86 -7.61 7.07
C CYS A 48 13.57 -6.51 8.09
N VAL A 49 14.42 -5.48 8.12
CA VAL A 49 14.15 -4.26 8.89
C VAL A 49 14.22 -3.08 7.94
N VAL A 50 13.15 -2.31 7.86
CA VAL A 50 13.06 -1.14 6.98
C VAL A 50 12.65 0.08 7.79
N ASP A 51 13.27 1.21 7.52
CA ASP A 51 12.81 2.50 8.02
C ASP A 51 11.83 3.08 7.00
N TYR A 52 10.66 3.54 7.47
CA TYR A 52 9.62 4.08 6.61
C TYR A 52 10.12 5.31 5.85
N ASP A 53 9.94 5.28 4.53
CA ASP A 53 10.14 6.39 3.61
C ASP A 53 8.81 6.66 2.90
N PRO A 54 8.21 7.87 3.04
CA PRO A 54 6.93 8.20 2.41
C PRO A 54 6.97 8.12 0.88
N ASN A 55 8.15 8.13 0.26
CA ASN A 55 8.30 8.01 -1.18
C ASN A 55 8.40 6.56 -1.67
N LYS A 56 8.54 5.59 -0.76
CA LYS A 56 8.71 4.17 -1.10
C LYS A 56 7.53 3.33 -0.67
N ILE A 57 7.19 2.39 -1.53
CA ILE A 57 6.18 1.35 -1.29
C ILE A 57 6.90 0.11 -0.79
N ILE A 58 6.38 -0.52 0.26
CA ILE A 58 6.96 -1.74 0.81
C ILE A 58 6.23 -2.93 0.18
N LYS A 59 6.97 -3.81 -0.48
CA LYS A 59 6.48 -5.10 -0.98
C LYS A 59 7.10 -6.23 -0.17
N PHE A 60 6.26 -7.08 0.38
CA PHE A 60 6.65 -8.20 1.21
C PHE A 60 6.29 -9.51 0.52
N LEU A 61 7.31 -10.25 0.09
CA LEU A 61 7.15 -11.52 -0.64
C LEU A 61 7.29 -12.68 0.34
N CYS A 62 6.17 -13.25 0.75
CA CYS A 62 6.10 -14.37 1.69
C CYS A 62 5.89 -15.70 0.96
N PRO A 63 6.53 -16.78 1.43
CA PRO A 63 6.24 -18.12 0.94
C PRO A 63 4.83 -18.56 1.37
N ILE A 64 4.12 -19.28 0.51
CA ILE A 64 2.90 -20.00 0.89
C ILE A 64 3.30 -21.39 1.38
N VAL A 65 2.91 -21.71 2.61
CA VAL A 65 3.17 -23.02 3.21
C VAL A 65 1.93 -23.90 3.01
N HIS A 66 2.06 -24.89 2.14
CA HIS A 66 1.02 -25.91 1.96
C HIS A 66 1.17 -26.98 3.03
N ASN A 67 0.21 -27.08 3.96
CA ASN A 67 0.08 -28.26 4.79
C ASN A 67 -0.76 -29.31 4.05
N GLU A 68 -0.36 -30.58 4.12
CA GLU A 68 -1.13 -31.67 3.52
C GLU A 68 -2.56 -31.69 4.08
N GLY A 69 -3.56 -31.57 3.19
CA GLY A 69 -4.98 -31.62 3.53
C GLY A 69 -5.64 -30.27 3.84
N GLU A 70 -4.88 -29.17 3.86
CA GLU A 70 -5.43 -27.81 4.02
C GLU A 70 -5.69 -27.18 2.64
N HIS A 71 -6.82 -26.50 2.50
CA HIS A 71 -7.09 -25.67 1.33
C HIS A 71 -6.10 -24.49 1.30
N MET A 72 -5.78 -23.95 0.11
CA MET A 72 -4.96 -22.74 -0.01
C MET A 72 -5.52 -21.64 0.90
N GLU A 73 -4.83 -21.38 2.00
CA GLU A 73 -5.17 -20.24 2.84
C GLU A 73 -4.77 -18.97 2.10
N THR A 74 -5.66 -17.99 2.17
CA THR A 74 -5.43 -16.62 1.72
C THR A 74 -4.66 -15.91 2.83
N TYR A 75 -3.79 -14.95 2.49
CA TYR A 75 -2.98 -14.28 3.52
C TYR A 75 -3.90 -13.56 4.52
N ASN A 76 -3.68 -13.77 5.82
CA ASN A 76 -4.51 -13.15 6.83
C ASN A 76 -4.01 -11.73 7.13
N SER A 77 -4.87 -10.72 6.99
CA SER A 77 -4.51 -9.33 7.32
C SER A 77 -4.09 -9.12 8.78
N SER A 78 -4.49 -10.00 9.71
CA SER A 78 -4.04 -9.96 11.11
C SER A 78 -2.55 -10.30 11.28
N TYR A 79 -1.89 -10.85 10.25
CA TYR A 79 -0.46 -11.12 10.27
C TYR A 79 0.38 -9.84 10.21
N CYS A 80 -0.25 -8.69 10.00
CA CYS A 80 0.34 -7.37 10.19
C CYS A 80 -0.25 -6.67 11.41
N PHE A 81 0.60 -6.27 12.35
CA PHE A 81 0.19 -5.64 13.62
C PHE A 81 1.20 -4.61 14.10
N ARG A 82 0.76 -3.68 14.97
CA ARG A 82 1.71 -2.84 15.72
C ARG A 82 2.36 -3.68 16.79
N TYR A 83 3.66 -3.50 16.92
CA TYR A 83 4.45 -4.19 17.92
C TYR A 83 4.84 -3.26 19.09
N LYS A 84 4.25 -3.50 20.27
CA LYS A 84 4.60 -2.78 21.52
C LYS A 84 5.76 -3.48 22.24
N GLY A 85 6.98 -3.00 21.99
CA GLY A 85 8.20 -3.35 22.76
C GLY A 85 9.14 -4.31 22.03
N ILE A 86 10.35 -3.84 21.68
CA ILE A 86 11.37 -4.68 21.03
C ILE A 86 12.05 -5.56 22.07
N LYS A 87 11.88 -6.88 21.99
CA LYS A 87 12.79 -7.82 22.64
C LYS A 87 13.18 -8.95 21.68
N ASP A 88 14.47 -8.98 21.37
CA ASP A 88 15.26 -10.01 20.69
C ASP A 88 14.53 -11.19 20.02
N ARG A 89 14.55 -11.19 18.68
CA ARG A 89 14.50 -12.37 17.77
C ARG A 89 13.31 -13.33 17.90
N LEU A 90 12.36 -13.05 18.78
CA LEU A 90 11.16 -13.86 19.02
C LEU A 90 9.97 -12.91 19.11
N ILE A 91 8.98 -13.11 18.25
CA ILE A 91 7.68 -12.45 18.37
C ILE A 91 7.00 -13.06 19.60
N ILE A 92 7.17 -12.42 20.75
CA ILE A 92 6.45 -12.79 21.97
C ILE A 92 5.03 -12.23 21.81
N SER A 93 4.09 -13.13 21.50
CA SER A 93 2.67 -12.97 21.14
C SER A 93 1.78 -12.08 22.04
N ASN A 94 2.33 -11.33 22.99
CA ASN A 94 1.54 -10.79 24.10
C ASN A 94 1.02 -9.36 23.93
N ASN A 95 1.33 -8.64 22.84
CA ASN A 95 0.85 -7.25 22.63
C ASN A 95 0.62 -6.93 21.15
N GLU A 96 -0.20 -7.73 20.47
CA GLU A 96 -0.58 -7.50 19.08
C GLU A 96 -1.80 -6.57 19.01
N GLU A 97 -1.64 -5.41 18.36
CA GLU A 97 -2.77 -4.54 18.04
C GLU A 97 -3.01 -4.58 16.53
N PRO A 98 -4.26 -4.84 16.08
CA PRO A 98 -4.56 -4.88 14.66
C PRO A 98 -4.13 -3.60 13.97
N ILE A 99 -3.50 -3.73 12.80
CA ILE A 99 -2.89 -2.58 12.14
C ILE A 99 -3.90 -1.50 11.71
N TYR A 100 -5.16 -1.87 11.49
CA TYR A 100 -6.21 -0.93 11.06
C TYR A 100 -6.74 -0.06 12.20
N THR A 101 -6.76 -0.55 13.45
CA THR A 101 -7.09 0.28 14.62
C THR A 101 -5.93 1.20 14.98
N THR A 102 -4.72 0.71 14.72
CA THR A 102 -3.51 1.34 15.22
C THR A 102 -2.86 2.29 14.23
N LEU A 103 -3.15 2.10 12.96
CA LEU A 103 -2.73 2.94 11.86
C LEU A 103 -3.90 3.14 10.88
N PRO A 104 -4.94 3.89 11.29
CA PRO A 104 -6.07 4.17 10.42
C PRO A 104 -5.59 4.74 9.09
N GLY A 105 -6.19 4.26 8.00
CA GLY A 105 -5.80 4.67 6.67
C GLY A 105 -4.59 3.93 6.05
N ILE A 106 -3.98 2.97 6.75
CA ILE A 106 -3.04 2.06 6.10
C ILE A 106 -3.77 1.21 5.04
N ILE A 107 -3.14 0.98 3.89
CA ILE A 107 -3.67 0.08 2.86
C ILE A 107 -2.77 -1.15 2.81
N LEU A 108 -3.38 -2.32 2.95
CA LEU A 108 -2.74 -3.60 2.67
C LEU A 108 -3.39 -4.22 1.44
N GLU A 109 -2.58 -4.68 0.49
CA GLU A 109 -3.06 -5.43 -0.66
C GLU A 109 -2.24 -6.70 -0.85
N ASN A 110 -2.91 -7.84 -0.93
CA ASN A 110 -2.26 -9.09 -1.25
C ASN A 110 -2.58 -9.55 -2.68
N GLN A 111 -1.57 -10.12 -3.33
CA GLN A 111 -1.72 -10.85 -4.58
C GLN A 111 -1.01 -12.20 -4.47
N ILE A 112 -1.70 -13.27 -4.87
CA ILE A 112 -1.12 -14.61 -4.91
C ILE A 112 -0.55 -14.84 -6.31
N LEU A 113 0.77 -14.74 -6.45
CA LEU A 113 1.46 -14.89 -7.73
C LEU A 113 2.62 -15.86 -7.58
N TYR A 114 2.78 -16.84 -8.46
CA TYR A 114 3.90 -17.79 -8.43
C TYR A 114 4.07 -18.51 -7.08
N ASN A 115 2.95 -18.90 -6.44
CA ASN A 115 2.94 -19.62 -5.16
C ASN A 115 3.59 -18.86 -3.98
N ARG A 116 3.45 -17.54 -3.99
CA ARG A 116 3.85 -16.64 -2.89
C ARG A 116 2.78 -15.58 -2.68
N TYR A 117 2.69 -15.09 -1.46
CA TYR A 117 1.96 -13.86 -1.15
C TYR A 117 2.83 -12.67 -1.53
N ASN A 118 2.27 -11.74 -2.28
CA ASN A 118 2.88 -10.47 -2.60
C ASN A 118 2.06 -9.37 -1.91
N LEU A 119 2.47 -9.06 -0.69
CA LEU A 119 1.81 -8.08 0.15
C LEU A 119 2.39 -6.69 -0.13
N GLY A 120 1.57 -5.80 -0.71
CA GLY A 120 1.83 -4.38 -0.75
C GLY A 120 1.36 -3.71 0.54
N ILE A 121 2.27 -2.97 1.17
CA ILE A 121 2.03 -2.20 2.39
C ILE A 121 2.20 -0.73 2.03
N TYR A 122 1.08 0.01 2.04
CA TYR A 122 1.06 1.43 1.70
C TYR A 122 0.73 2.24 2.97
N ILE A 123 1.68 3.07 3.37
CA ILE A 123 1.59 3.91 4.56
C ILE A 123 1.69 5.35 4.07
N MET A 124 0.64 6.15 4.30
CA MET A 124 0.68 7.57 4.00
C MET A 124 1.35 8.34 5.15
N PRO A 125 1.91 9.53 4.91
CA PRO A 125 2.40 10.37 5.99
C PRO A 125 1.21 10.86 6.81
N PHE A 126 1.11 10.45 8.08
CA PHE A 126 0.14 10.95 9.07
C PHE A 126 0.88 11.34 10.34
N LYS A 127 0.22 12.14 11.19
CA LYS A 127 0.81 12.58 12.45
C LYS A 127 0.87 11.43 13.45
N LEU A 128 2.09 11.12 13.89
CA LEU A 128 2.32 10.15 14.98
C LEU A 128 2.52 10.83 16.33
N GLU A 129 1.93 10.26 17.39
CA GLU A 129 2.18 10.69 18.77
C GLU A 129 3.57 10.30 19.27
N ALA A 130 4.05 9.13 18.84
CA ALA A 130 5.35 8.55 19.18
C ALA A 130 5.86 7.64 18.04
N ASP A 131 7.16 7.36 18.04
CA ASP A 131 7.74 6.36 17.16
C ASP A 131 7.03 5.01 17.34
N MET A 132 6.84 4.29 16.23
CA MET A 132 6.18 2.99 16.25
C MET A 132 6.87 1.99 15.32
N SER A 133 6.51 0.72 15.47
CA SER A 133 6.93 -0.33 14.57
C SER A 133 5.76 -1.20 14.17
N ILE A 134 5.67 -1.46 12.87
CA ILE A 134 4.76 -2.45 12.30
C ILE A 134 5.56 -3.72 12.07
N VAL A 135 4.97 -4.87 12.39
CA VAL A 135 5.51 -6.18 12.07
C VAL A 135 4.50 -6.91 11.21
N CYS A 136 4.95 -7.41 10.07
CA CYS A 136 4.18 -8.34 9.23
C CYS A 136 4.89 -9.68 9.17
N VAL A 137 4.18 -10.78 9.43
CA VAL A 137 4.75 -12.13 9.47
C VAL A 137 4.39 -12.95 8.23
N CYS A 138 5.17 -13.98 7.95
CA CYS A 138 4.84 -15.01 6.97
C CYS A 138 4.48 -16.33 7.66
N ASP A 139 3.72 -17.17 6.95
CA ASP A 139 3.56 -18.57 7.32
C ASP A 139 4.92 -19.28 7.35
N THR A 140 5.04 -20.24 8.28
CA THR A 140 6.29 -20.96 8.52
C THR A 140 6.10 -22.45 8.33
N LYS A 141 6.99 -23.09 7.55
CA LYS A 141 6.96 -24.55 7.37
C LYS A 141 7.13 -25.25 8.72
N LYS A 142 6.45 -26.39 8.91
CA LYS A 142 6.57 -27.24 10.11
C LYS A 142 8.02 -27.67 10.41
N GLU A 143 8.90 -27.68 9.41
CA GLU A 143 10.33 -27.98 9.54
C GLU A 143 11.15 -26.85 10.21
N TYR A 144 10.60 -25.64 10.29
CA TYR A 144 11.27 -24.45 10.85
C TYR A 144 10.64 -24.01 12.18
N LYS A 145 10.07 -24.96 12.94
CA LYS A 145 9.43 -24.70 14.24
C LYS A 145 10.28 -23.77 15.11
N GLY A 146 9.68 -22.62 15.47
CA GLY A 146 10.27 -21.63 16.39
C GLY A 146 10.87 -20.38 15.73
N ILE A 147 10.93 -20.29 14.40
CA ILE A 147 11.41 -19.09 13.69
C ILE A 147 10.34 -18.63 12.70
N THR A 148 9.63 -17.55 13.04
CA THR A 148 8.65 -16.92 12.15
C THR A 148 9.33 -15.82 11.32
N PRO A 149 9.34 -15.91 9.97
CA PRO A 149 9.86 -14.84 9.12
C PRO A 149 8.99 -13.59 9.22
N TYR A 150 9.62 -12.42 9.27
CA TYR A 150 8.89 -11.16 9.38
C TYR A 150 9.61 -9.99 8.73
N ILE A 151 8.83 -8.98 8.34
CA ILE A 151 9.35 -7.64 8.08
C ILE A 151 8.98 -6.73 9.25
N LYS A 152 9.95 -5.96 9.73
CA LYS A 152 9.73 -4.89 10.70
C LYS A 152 9.91 -3.55 10.03
N ILE A 153 8.88 -2.71 10.09
CA ILE A 153 8.85 -1.37 9.53
C ILE A 153 8.91 -0.38 10.69
N ASN A 154 10.01 0.38 10.81
CA ASN A 154 10.13 1.43 11.83
C ASN A 154 9.56 2.74 11.26
N ILE A 155 8.62 3.34 11.97
CA ILE A 155 8.04 4.64 11.60
C ILE A 155 8.41 5.65 12.68
N LYS A 156 9.16 6.68 12.28
CA LYS A 156 9.52 7.77 13.19
C LYS A 156 8.42 8.83 13.19
N LYS A 157 8.17 9.41 14.36
CA LYS A 157 7.32 10.58 14.52
C LYS A 157 7.76 11.76 13.66
N SER A 158 9.05 11.86 13.34
CA SER A 158 9.58 12.90 12.45
C SER A 158 9.18 12.75 10.98
N ASN A 159 8.61 11.61 10.56
CA ASN A 159 8.25 11.36 9.16
C ASN A 159 6.92 12.04 8.76
N ASN A 160 6.37 12.91 9.61
CA ASN A 160 5.20 13.74 9.36
C ASN A 160 5.45 14.70 8.18
N VAL A 161 4.98 14.35 6.99
CA VAL A 161 4.97 15.25 5.82
C VAL A 161 3.58 15.25 5.20
N LEU A 162 2.64 15.95 5.83
CA LEU A 162 1.33 16.23 5.23
C LEU A 162 1.48 17.39 4.23
N GLY A 163 2.28 17.20 3.17
CA GLY A 163 2.54 18.25 2.18
C GLY A 163 3.33 19.46 2.70
N VAL A 164 3.67 20.39 1.81
CA VAL A 164 4.44 21.60 2.15
C VAL A 164 3.52 22.60 2.83
N GLY A 165 3.70 22.83 4.14
CA GLY A 165 3.01 23.90 4.87
C GLY A 165 1.67 23.54 5.50
N SER A 166 1.29 22.26 5.57
CA SER A 166 0.07 21.86 6.29
C SER A 166 0.22 21.99 7.80
N THR A 167 -0.77 22.61 8.43
CA THR A 167 -0.97 22.64 9.88
C THR A 167 -1.89 21.52 10.36
N ASP A 168 -2.55 20.81 9.44
CA ASP A 168 -3.54 19.79 9.77
C ASP A 168 -2.87 18.48 10.16
N GLU A 169 -3.50 17.75 11.09
CA GLU A 169 -3.01 16.47 11.58
C GLU A 169 -3.45 15.28 10.70
N HIS A 170 -4.38 15.53 9.78
CA HIS A 170 -5.05 14.53 8.95
C HIS A 170 -4.82 14.82 7.45
N ILE A 171 -4.95 13.78 6.63
CA ILE A 171 -4.87 13.89 5.16
C ILE A 171 -6.14 14.54 4.63
N LYS A 172 -6.03 15.46 3.67
CA LYS A 172 -7.21 16.09 3.07
C LYS A 172 -8.08 15.04 2.40
N GLY A 173 -9.35 14.94 2.74
CA GLY A 173 -10.16 13.90 2.13
C GLY A 173 -11.50 13.68 2.78
N CYS A 174 -12.27 12.81 2.14
CA CYS A 174 -13.63 12.45 2.55
C CYS A 174 -13.62 11.07 3.20
N ASP A 175 -14.06 11.01 4.45
CA ASP A 175 -14.25 9.77 5.19
C ASP A 175 -15.73 9.47 5.34
N PHE A 176 -16.27 8.71 4.38
CA PHE A 176 -17.66 8.28 4.43
C PHE A 176 -17.91 7.23 5.50
N GLY A 177 -16.88 6.53 5.98
CA GLY A 177 -16.98 5.67 7.17
C GLY A 177 -17.17 6.44 8.49
N ASN A 178 -17.18 7.78 8.44
CA ASN A 178 -17.40 8.67 9.57
C ASN A 178 -16.46 8.39 10.77
N ASN A 179 -15.19 8.09 10.52
CA ASN A 179 -14.26 7.81 11.61
C ASN A 179 -13.89 9.10 12.33
N GLN A 180 -13.92 9.04 13.67
CA GLN A 180 -13.65 10.16 14.56
C GLN A 180 -12.69 9.73 15.67
N GLY A 181 -12.01 10.70 16.30
CA GLY A 181 -11.07 10.42 17.39
C GLY A 181 -9.84 9.66 16.90
N GLU A 182 -9.48 8.58 17.59
CA GLU A 182 -8.26 7.79 17.29
C GLU A 182 -8.30 7.12 15.91
N HIS A 183 -9.48 6.91 15.33
CA HIS A 183 -9.66 6.33 14.00
C HIS A 183 -9.71 7.38 12.87
N GLN A 184 -9.67 8.68 13.20
CA GLN A 184 -9.72 9.73 12.18
C GLN A 184 -8.37 9.89 11.50
N PHE A 185 -8.35 9.78 10.17
CA PHE A 185 -7.14 10.01 9.36
C PHE A 185 -7.38 10.92 8.15
N LEU A 186 -8.64 11.19 7.80
CA LEU A 186 -9.03 12.17 6.80
C LEU A 186 -9.69 13.40 7.45
N THR A 187 -9.60 14.54 6.77
CA THR A 187 -10.08 15.84 7.30
C THR A 187 -11.61 15.95 7.39
N SER A 188 -12.37 15.18 6.59
CA SER A 188 -13.82 15.40 6.42
C SER A 188 -14.62 14.11 6.66
N PRO A 189 -14.90 13.75 7.92
CA PRO A 189 -15.84 12.66 8.23
C PRO A 189 -17.25 13.04 7.80
N GLN A 190 -17.92 12.13 7.09
CA GLN A 190 -19.26 12.33 6.54
C GLN A 190 -20.24 11.41 7.25
N LEU A 191 -21.39 11.96 7.65
CA LEU A 191 -22.51 11.16 8.11
C LEU A 191 -23.10 10.38 6.92
N HIS A 192 -23.57 9.17 7.19
CA HIS A 192 -24.27 8.35 6.20
C HIS A 192 -25.66 8.92 5.93
N ASP A 193 -25.75 9.79 4.92
CA ASP A 193 -27.00 10.22 4.30
C ASP A 193 -27.13 9.58 2.91
N GLU A 194 -28.37 9.36 2.42
CA GLU A 194 -28.64 8.67 1.13
C GLU A 194 -27.86 9.26 -0.06
N HIS A 195 -27.45 10.53 0.01
CA HIS A 195 -26.69 11.24 -1.03
C HIS A 195 -25.73 12.27 -0.41
N SER A 196 -24.68 11.80 0.27
CA SER A 196 -23.67 12.70 0.84
C SER A 196 -22.70 13.21 -0.24
N VAL A 197 -22.45 14.52 -0.27
CA VAL A 197 -21.44 15.12 -1.15
C VAL A 197 -20.38 15.79 -0.29
N CYS A 198 -19.13 15.43 -0.51
CA CYS A 198 -17.99 15.97 0.19
C CYS A 198 -17.04 16.63 -0.81
N GLU A 199 -16.73 17.92 -0.61
CA GLU A 199 -15.89 18.71 -1.50
C GLU A 199 -14.52 18.97 -0.84
N ILE A 200 -13.44 18.72 -1.59
CA ILE A 200 -12.06 18.87 -1.12
C ILE A 200 -11.29 19.81 -2.04
N GLU A 201 -10.82 20.91 -1.47
CA GLU A 201 -9.92 21.86 -2.13
C GLU A 201 -8.45 21.44 -1.91
N ALA A 202 -7.74 21.20 -3.01
CA ALA A 202 -6.37 20.69 -2.98
C ALA A 202 -5.42 21.53 -3.84
N ASN A 203 -4.17 21.63 -3.38
CA ASN A 203 -3.09 22.33 -4.07
C ASN A 203 -2.08 21.34 -4.68
N PRO A 204 -1.25 21.78 -5.63
CA PRO A 204 -0.13 20.97 -6.13
C PRO A 204 0.78 20.51 -4.99
N GLY A 205 1.14 19.22 -4.99
CA GLY A 205 1.94 18.60 -3.94
C GLY A 205 1.14 18.07 -2.75
N ASP A 206 -0.15 18.39 -2.63
CA ASP A 206 -1.01 17.85 -1.57
C ASP A 206 -1.24 16.34 -1.76
N ILE A 207 -1.52 15.67 -0.64
CA ILE A 207 -2.03 14.30 -0.63
C ILE A 207 -3.52 14.40 -0.29
N VAL A 208 -4.36 13.78 -1.11
CA VAL A 208 -5.80 13.66 -0.86
C VAL A 208 -6.21 12.20 -0.71
N GLY A 209 -7.30 11.93 0.03
CA GLY A 209 -7.77 10.58 0.30
C GLY A 209 -9.29 10.42 0.29
N ILE A 210 -9.73 9.19 0.05
CA ILE A 210 -11.12 8.76 0.21
C ILE A 210 -11.15 7.48 1.06
N ASN A 211 -12.16 7.37 1.92
CA ASN A 211 -12.42 6.17 2.68
C ASN A 211 -13.92 5.88 2.74
N CYS A 212 -14.30 4.62 2.50
CA CYS A 212 -15.70 4.20 2.55
C CYS A 212 -16.09 3.38 3.79
N ILE A 213 -15.13 2.97 4.63
CA ILE A 213 -15.40 2.03 5.73
C ILE A 213 -15.22 2.65 7.11
N ASN A 214 -16.02 2.20 8.05
CA ASN A 214 -15.83 2.49 9.47
C ASN A 214 -14.81 1.50 10.06
N TYR A 215 -13.81 2.01 10.78
CA TYR A 215 -12.76 1.22 11.43
C TYR A 215 -13.18 0.67 12.81
N ASN A 216 -14.32 1.13 13.36
CA ASN A 216 -14.93 0.47 14.51
C ASN A 216 -15.51 -0.88 14.05
N GLU A 217 -15.13 -1.95 14.74
CA GLU A 217 -15.63 -3.31 14.44
C GLU A 217 -17.16 -3.37 14.58
N ASP A 218 -17.79 -4.23 13.78
CA ASP A 218 -19.25 -4.52 13.74
C ASP A 218 -20.17 -3.51 13.02
N ASP A 219 -19.63 -2.59 12.21
CA ASP A 219 -20.48 -1.76 11.34
C ASP A 219 -21.00 -2.57 10.14
N ALA A 220 -22.29 -2.95 10.18
CA ALA A 220 -22.97 -3.67 9.10
C ALA A 220 -22.98 -2.90 7.77
N GLN A 221 -22.64 -1.61 7.76
CA GLN A 221 -22.54 -0.80 6.54
C GLN A 221 -21.22 -1.03 5.80
N ASN A 222 -20.23 -1.64 6.46
CA ASN A 222 -19.02 -2.12 5.80
C ASN A 222 -19.29 -3.34 4.90
N ASP A 223 -20.46 -3.98 5.05
CA ASP A 223 -20.86 -5.08 4.19
C ASP A 223 -21.28 -4.53 2.81
N ASP A 224 -20.64 -5.06 1.77
CA ASP A 224 -20.93 -4.75 0.37
C ASP A 224 -20.67 -3.31 -0.12
N VAL A 225 -19.93 -2.50 0.65
CA VAL A 225 -19.42 -1.22 0.17
C VAL A 225 -18.39 -1.39 -0.95
N THR A 226 -18.46 -0.51 -1.95
CA THR A 226 -17.50 -0.46 -3.07
C THR A 226 -17.05 0.96 -3.36
N LEU A 227 -15.80 1.10 -3.78
CA LEU A 227 -15.26 2.35 -4.29
C LEU A 227 -15.54 2.43 -5.80
N GLU A 228 -15.93 3.59 -6.30
CA GLU A 228 -16.24 3.81 -7.72
C GLU A 228 -15.53 5.07 -8.26
N PRO A 229 -14.71 4.97 -9.32
CA PRO A 229 -14.23 3.73 -9.94
C PRO A 229 -13.55 2.79 -8.94
N SER A 230 -13.64 1.47 -9.16
CA SER A 230 -13.05 0.42 -8.29
C SER A 230 -11.55 0.54 -8.02
N ASN A 231 -10.86 1.37 -8.80
CA ASN A 231 -9.46 1.69 -8.66
C ASN A 231 -9.22 3.20 -8.59
N CYS A 232 -10.18 4.00 -8.12
CA CYS A 232 -9.90 5.36 -7.69
C CYS A 232 -8.73 5.34 -6.70
N PHE A 233 -7.70 6.19 -6.80
CA PHE A 233 -7.52 7.31 -7.73
C PHE A 233 -6.78 7.00 -9.04
N SER A 234 -6.39 5.75 -9.32
CA SER A 234 -5.76 5.43 -10.61
C SER A 234 -6.67 5.77 -11.79
N THR A 235 -7.98 5.56 -11.64
CA THR A 235 -9.04 6.03 -12.55
C THR A 235 -9.97 6.94 -11.77
N VAL A 236 -10.30 8.09 -12.35
CA VAL A 236 -11.24 9.05 -11.77
C VAL A 236 -12.35 9.37 -12.75
N SER A 237 -13.49 9.79 -12.21
CA SER A 237 -14.61 10.31 -13.01
C SER A 237 -14.53 11.83 -13.08
N PHE A 238 -14.85 12.42 -14.24
CA PHE A 238 -14.93 13.86 -14.42
C PHE A 238 -15.91 14.22 -15.54
N SER A 239 -16.27 15.49 -15.65
CA SER A 239 -17.13 16.02 -16.73
C SER A 239 -16.44 17.18 -17.45
N LEU A 240 -16.53 17.19 -18.78
CA LEU A 240 -15.99 18.24 -19.65
C LEU A 240 -17.13 19.02 -20.32
N TYR A 241 -17.98 19.69 -19.54
CA TYR A 241 -19.08 20.55 -20.03
C TYR A 241 -20.34 19.84 -20.56
N THR A 242 -20.33 18.51 -20.71
CA THR A 242 -21.52 17.71 -21.01
C THR A 242 -22.04 17.01 -19.75
N LEU A 243 -23.36 16.76 -19.66
CA LEU A 243 -23.97 15.95 -18.58
C LEU A 243 -23.50 14.47 -18.57
N SER A 244 -22.45 14.12 -19.33
CA SER A 244 -21.88 12.78 -19.42
C SER A 244 -20.57 12.73 -18.63
N PHE A 245 -20.52 11.82 -17.66
CA PHE A 245 -19.31 11.53 -16.90
C PHE A 245 -18.37 10.63 -17.70
N VAL A 246 -17.08 10.96 -17.73
CA VAL A 246 -16.03 10.18 -18.37
C VAL A 246 -15.09 9.67 -17.30
N LYS A 247 -14.67 8.41 -17.42
CA LYS A 247 -13.64 7.80 -16.57
C LYS A 247 -12.31 7.83 -17.30
N MET A 248 -11.25 8.28 -16.63
CA MET A 248 -9.90 8.26 -17.21
C MET A 248 -8.82 8.03 -16.18
N ASN A 249 -7.64 7.59 -16.65
CA ASN A 249 -6.47 7.48 -15.79
C ASN A 249 -6.03 8.86 -15.28
N ILE A 250 -5.78 9.00 -13.98
CA ILE A 250 -5.41 10.29 -13.37
C ILE A 250 -4.12 10.87 -13.96
N ASN A 251 -3.17 10.05 -14.43
CA ASN A 251 -1.94 10.54 -15.05
C ASN A 251 -2.16 11.23 -16.40
N ASN A 252 -3.33 11.05 -17.04
CA ASN A 252 -3.69 11.82 -18.23
C ASN A 252 -4.14 13.24 -17.87
N ILE A 253 -4.58 13.46 -16.63
CA ILE A 253 -4.97 14.77 -16.08
C ILE A 253 -3.77 15.43 -15.40
N PHE A 254 -3.09 14.68 -14.54
CA PHE A 254 -1.94 15.11 -13.75
C PHE A 254 -0.75 14.17 -13.99
N PRO A 255 0.08 14.45 -15.02
CA PRO A 255 1.26 13.66 -15.29
C PRO A 255 2.21 13.62 -14.08
N GLY A 256 2.57 12.41 -13.65
CA GLY A 256 3.44 12.20 -12.50
C GLY A 256 2.72 12.17 -11.15
N ALA A 257 1.39 12.13 -11.13
CA ALA A 257 0.63 11.81 -9.94
C ALA A 257 0.98 10.39 -9.44
N LYS A 258 1.05 10.23 -8.12
CA LYS A 258 1.14 8.91 -7.48
C LYS A 258 -0.20 8.59 -6.85
N TYR A 259 -0.64 7.35 -6.94
CA TYR A 259 -1.90 6.92 -6.31
C TYR A 259 -1.70 5.58 -5.63
N TYR A 260 -2.45 5.38 -4.56
CA TYR A 260 -2.38 4.22 -3.70
C TYR A 260 -3.80 3.72 -3.41
N PRO A 261 -4.09 2.43 -3.57
CA PRO A 261 -3.17 1.41 -4.07
C PRO A 261 -2.83 1.59 -5.56
N GLU A 262 -1.75 0.95 -5.99
CA GLU A 262 -1.34 0.96 -7.39
C GLU A 262 -2.30 0.15 -8.26
N SER A 263 -2.45 0.54 -9.52
CA SER A 263 -3.27 -0.21 -10.47
C SER A 263 -2.62 -1.57 -10.74
N SER A 264 -3.37 -2.65 -10.59
CA SER A 264 -2.89 -3.99 -10.92
C SER A 264 -3.78 -4.67 -11.96
N ALA A 265 -3.16 -5.48 -12.81
CA ALA A 265 -3.85 -6.34 -13.76
C ALA A 265 -4.40 -7.64 -13.11
N PHE A 266 -4.02 -7.92 -11.86
CA PHE A 266 -4.45 -9.13 -11.14
C PHE A 266 -5.58 -8.84 -10.18
N SER A 267 -6.46 -9.81 -9.98
CA SER A 267 -7.56 -9.74 -9.00
C SER A 267 -7.00 -9.53 -7.60
N LYS A 268 -7.59 -8.59 -6.86
CA LYS A 268 -7.26 -8.34 -5.45
C LYS A 268 -7.75 -9.50 -4.58
N ASP A 269 -7.01 -9.79 -3.51
CA ASP A 269 -7.42 -10.76 -2.49
C ASP A 269 -8.70 -10.29 -1.77
N PRO A 270 -9.81 -11.07 -1.81
CA PRO A 270 -11.07 -10.71 -1.16
C PRO A 270 -10.94 -10.46 0.35
N ASN A 271 -9.99 -11.08 1.04
CA ASN A 271 -9.77 -10.85 2.48
C ASN A 271 -9.30 -9.42 2.79
N PHE A 272 -8.79 -8.73 1.79
CA PHE A 272 -8.35 -7.35 1.88
C PHE A 272 -9.40 -6.36 1.36
N LYS A 273 -10.65 -6.81 1.12
CA LYS A 273 -11.75 -5.93 0.65
C LYS A 273 -11.93 -4.71 1.54
N LYS A 274 -11.79 -4.84 2.87
CA LYS A 274 -11.84 -3.72 3.80
C LYS A 274 -10.81 -2.61 3.52
N PHE A 275 -9.63 -2.95 3.00
CA PHE A 275 -8.61 -1.96 2.60
C PHE A 275 -8.80 -1.45 1.17
N SER A 276 -9.58 -2.17 0.35
CA SER A 276 -9.79 -1.83 -1.06
C SER A 276 -10.68 -0.62 -1.31
N THR A 277 -11.31 -0.10 -0.24
CA THR A 277 -12.20 1.07 -0.26
C THR A 277 -11.57 2.31 0.39
N THR A 278 -10.28 2.24 0.73
CA THR A 278 -9.44 3.40 1.05
C THR A 278 -8.48 3.65 -0.10
N SER A 279 -8.35 4.90 -0.53
CA SER A 279 -7.37 5.28 -1.54
C SER A 279 -6.81 6.68 -1.30
N TYR A 280 -5.61 6.93 -1.85
CA TYR A 280 -4.92 8.21 -1.81
C TYR A 280 -4.40 8.61 -3.18
N LEU A 281 -4.37 9.92 -3.40
CA LEU A 281 -3.74 10.57 -4.54
C LEU A 281 -2.73 11.58 -4.02
N TRP A 282 -1.47 11.39 -4.42
CA TRP A 282 -0.45 12.41 -4.31
C TRP A 282 -0.44 13.25 -5.58
N ILE A 283 -0.92 14.48 -5.45
CA ILE A 283 -0.97 15.45 -6.54
C ILE A 283 0.46 15.89 -6.87
N PRO A 284 0.87 15.90 -8.15
CA PRO A 284 2.22 16.33 -8.50
C PRO A 284 2.45 17.78 -8.08
N PRO A 285 3.70 18.18 -7.81
CA PRO A 285 4.04 19.55 -7.40
C PRO A 285 3.76 20.59 -8.49
N LYS A 286 3.53 20.15 -9.73
CA LYS A 286 3.21 21.00 -10.88
C LYS A 286 1.89 20.57 -11.49
N VAL A 287 0.89 21.44 -11.40
CA VAL A 287 -0.43 21.28 -12.03
C VAL A 287 -0.67 22.47 -12.94
N THR A 288 -0.86 22.20 -14.24
CA THR A 288 -0.94 23.25 -15.27
C THR A 288 -2.30 23.91 -15.38
N GLN A 289 -3.36 23.21 -14.98
CA GLN A 289 -4.74 23.68 -15.10
C GLN A 289 -5.55 23.21 -13.91
N GLU A 290 -6.52 24.02 -13.51
CA GLU A 290 -7.50 23.61 -12.51
C GLU A 290 -8.32 22.44 -13.06
N PHE A 291 -8.64 21.49 -12.18
CA PHE A 291 -9.40 20.33 -12.59
C PHE A 291 -10.28 19.83 -11.45
N LEU A 292 -11.49 19.45 -11.83
CA LEU A 292 -12.48 18.84 -10.95
C LEU A 292 -12.67 17.39 -11.39
N PHE A 293 -12.49 16.48 -10.45
CA PHE A 293 -12.80 15.07 -10.62
C PHE A 293 -13.46 14.53 -9.35
N PHE A 294 -14.07 13.36 -9.43
CA PHE A 294 -14.73 12.74 -8.31
C PHE A 294 -14.58 11.23 -8.31
N CYS A 295 -14.76 10.67 -7.11
CA CYS A 295 -14.93 9.25 -6.84
C CYS A 295 -16.08 9.10 -5.85
N SER A 296 -16.65 7.91 -5.76
CA SER A 296 -17.75 7.65 -4.85
C SER A 296 -17.60 6.35 -4.07
N CYS A 297 -18.23 6.34 -2.90
CA CYS A 297 -18.45 5.16 -2.08
C CYS A 297 -19.90 4.73 -2.31
N VAL A 298 -20.08 3.55 -2.91
CA VAL A 298 -21.39 2.98 -3.20
C VAL A 298 -21.73 1.97 -2.12
N TYR A 299 -22.83 2.26 -1.42
CA TYR A 299 -23.41 1.42 -0.36
C TYR A 299 -24.73 0.80 -0.86
N PRO A 300 -25.25 -0.24 -0.19
CA PRO A 300 -26.56 -0.80 -0.53
C PRO A 300 -27.72 0.22 -0.44
N GLN A 301 -27.58 1.24 0.42
CA GLN A 301 -28.65 2.19 0.75
C GLN A 301 -28.46 3.58 0.12
N GLY A 302 -27.33 3.85 -0.54
CA GLY A 302 -27.03 5.18 -1.06
C GLY A 302 -25.60 5.31 -1.59
N GLU A 303 -25.24 6.52 -1.98
CA GLU A 303 -23.93 6.84 -2.54
C GLU A 303 -23.35 8.10 -1.86
N GLY A 304 -22.08 8.02 -1.45
CA GLY A 304 -21.29 9.16 -1.02
C GLY A 304 -20.35 9.61 -2.13
N ILE A 305 -20.40 10.87 -2.55
CA ILE A 305 -19.60 11.41 -3.66
C ILE A 305 -18.54 12.36 -3.11
N ALA A 306 -17.27 12.03 -3.33
CA ALA A 306 -16.15 12.92 -3.04
C ALA A 306 -15.72 13.68 -4.30
N VAL A 307 -15.82 15.00 -4.26
CA VAL A 307 -15.44 15.91 -5.34
C VAL A 307 -14.12 16.59 -4.96
N TYR A 308 -13.13 16.51 -5.84
CA TYR A 308 -11.80 17.06 -5.63
C TYR A 308 -11.55 18.22 -6.59
N HIS A 309 -11.30 19.39 -6.02
CA HIS A 309 -11.01 20.63 -6.72
C HIS A 309 -9.52 20.90 -6.61
N VAL A 310 -8.76 20.59 -7.66
CA VAL A 310 -7.32 20.79 -7.67
C VAL A 310 -6.98 22.12 -8.33
N LYS A 311 -6.35 23.01 -7.58
CA LYS A 311 -5.93 24.33 -8.08
C LYS A 311 -4.70 24.22 -8.97
N SER A 312 -4.59 25.16 -9.91
CA SER A 312 -3.38 25.31 -10.69
C SER A 312 -2.25 25.89 -9.83
N GLY A 313 -1.03 25.42 -10.06
CA GLY A 313 0.18 25.98 -9.45
C GLY A 313 1.01 26.70 -10.49
N ALA A 314 1.33 27.96 -10.25
CA ALA A 314 2.28 28.67 -11.10
C ALA A 314 3.65 27.95 -11.07
N PRO A 315 4.40 27.93 -12.19
CA PRO A 315 5.81 27.58 -12.12
C PRO A 315 6.49 28.57 -11.19
N THR A 316 7.03 28.12 -10.06
CA THR A 316 8.03 28.89 -9.32
C THR A 316 9.23 29.02 -10.25
N VAL A 317 9.46 30.25 -10.72
CA VAL A 317 10.62 30.65 -11.53
C VAL A 317 11.88 30.53 -10.67
#